data_AF-A0A976EGR2-F1
#
_entry.id   AF-A0A976EGR2-F1
#
_cell.length_a   1.000
_cell.length_b   1.000
_cell.length_c   1.000
_cell.angle_alpha   90.00
_cell.angle_beta   90.00
_cell.angle_gamma   90.00
#
_symmetry.space_group_name_H-M   'P 1'
#
loop_
_entity.id
_entity.type
_entity.pdbx_description
1 polymer ?
#
loop_
_entity_poly.entity_id
_entity_poly.type
_entity_poly.pdbx_seq_one_letter_code
_entity_poly.pdbx_strand_id
1 'polypeptide(L)'
;MARPFTGHAHLDAARELCHRAKSVKQLRQALAVLLPLEAGLTLEQTAAVLGRTREATCRLRMDFINAQEGRTERLRPVSTARAERHQAQAAALD
;
A
#
# COMPACT_ATOMS: atom_id res chain seq x y z
N MET A 1 0.31 22.32 1.34
CA MET A 1 -0.54 22.36 0.12
C MET A 1 -1.03 20.95 -0.17
N ALA A 2 -2.34 20.72 -0.12
CA ALA A 2 -2.95 19.44 -0.46
C ALA A 2 -2.94 19.29 -1.99
N ARG A 3 -2.05 18.44 -2.51
CA ARG A 3 -2.08 18.05 -3.92
C ARG A 3 -3.34 17.20 -4.13
N PRO A 4 -4.24 17.52 -5.06
CA PRO A 4 -5.39 16.68 -5.32
C PRO A 4 -4.90 15.28 -5.68
N PHE A 5 -5.49 14.26 -5.06
CA PHE A 5 -5.10 12.88 -5.33
C PHE A 5 -5.44 12.54 -6.79
N THR A 6 -4.40 12.37 -7.60
CA THR A 6 -4.51 11.85 -8.96
C THR A 6 -4.73 10.34 -8.90
N GLY A 7 -5.65 9.79 -9.71
CA GLY A 7 -5.96 8.36 -9.70
C GLY A 7 -7.44 7.99 -9.68
N HIS A 8 -8.36 8.93 -9.98
CA HIS A 8 -9.79 8.62 -10.14
C HIS A 8 -10.05 7.46 -11.13
N ALA A 9 -9.18 7.28 -12.13
CA ALA A 9 -9.24 6.15 -13.06
C ALA A 9 -9.14 4.77 -12.38
N HIS A 10 -8.57 4.70 -11.17
CA HIS A 10 -8.40 3.44 -10.43
C HIS A 10 -9.42 3.27 -9.30
N LEU A 11 -10.40 4.17 -9.17
CA LEU A 11 -11.45 4.06 -8.15
C LEU A 11 -12.32 2.83 -8.37
N ASP A 12 -12.74 2.60 -9.61
CA ASP A 12 -13.60 1.47 -9.95
C ASP A 12 -12.89 0.14 -9.69
N ALA A 13 -11.63 0.02 -10.12
CA ALA A 13 -10.77 -1.12 -9.82
C ALA A 13 -10.54 -1.31 -8.31
N ALA A 14 -10.43 -0.22 -7.53
CA ALA A 14 -10.27 -0.30 -6.09
C ALA A 14 -11.56 -0.79 -5.40
N ARG A 15 -12.74 -0.36 -5.88
CA ARG A 15 -14.03 -0.87 -5.41
C ARG A 15 -14.19 -2.34 -5.75
N GLU A 16 -13.85 -2.76 -6.97
CA GLU A 16 -13.87 -4.16 -7.36
C GLU A 16 -12.92 -5.00 -6.50
N LEU A 17 -11.70 -4.53 -6.25
CA LEU A 17 -10.76 -5.22 -5.38
C LEU A 17 -11.30 -5.33 -3.95
N CYS A 18 -11.96 -4.29 -3.43
CA CYS A 18 -12.59 -4.33 -2.11
C CYS A 18 -13.65 -5.44 -2.02
N HIS A 19 -14.52 -5.55 -3.03
CA HIS A 19 -15.57 -6.58 -3.08
C HIS A 19 -15.00 -7.99 -3.27
N ARG A 20 -13.94 -8.14 -4.06
CA ARG A 20 -13.31 -9.44 -4.36
C ARG A 20 -12.21 -9.84 -3.37
N ALA A 21 -11.85 -8.97 -2.42
CA ALA A 21 -10.73 -9.19 -1.52
C ALA A 21 -10.95 -10.45 -0.68
N LYS A 22 -10.04 -11.42 -0.81
CA LYS A 22 -10.04 -12.64 0.00
C LYS A 22 -9.01 -12.59 1.14
N SER A 23 -8.22 -11.53 1.18
CA SER A 23 -7.16 -11.33 2.19
C SER A 23 -7.22 -9.92 2.74
N VAL A 24 -6.90 -9.78 4.03
CA VAL A 24 -6.78 -8.49 4.71
C VAL A 24 -5.72 -7.61 4.03
N LYS A 25 -4.69 -8.19 3.39
CA LYS A 25 -3.73 -7.42 2.60
C LYS A 25 -4.38 -6.75 1.39
N GLN A 26 -5.21 -7.49 0.64
CA GLN A 26 -5.92 -6.98 -0.53
C GLN A 26 -6.95 -5.91 -0.12
N LEU A 27 -7.68 -6.15 0.97
CA LEU A 27 -8.62 -5.18 1.52
C LEU A 27 -7.90 -3.87 1.90
N ARG A 28 -6.76 -3.94 2.59
CA ARG A 28 -5.97 -2.75 2.93
C ARG A 28 -5.44 -2.01 1.70
N GLN A 29 -5.08 -2.72 0.62
CA GLN A 29 -4.66 -2.08 -0.64
C GLN A 29 -5.81 -1.30 -1.28
N ALA A 30 -7.01 -1.89 -1.33
CA ALA A 30 -8.20 -1.20 -1.83
C ALA A 30 -8.53 0.03 -0.97
N LEU A 31 -8.56 -0.11 0.36
CA LEU A 31 -8.87 0.97 1.29
C LEU A 31 -7.85 2.11 1.25
N ALA A 32 -6.57 1.82 0.99
CA ALA A 32 -5.53 2.85 0.83
C ALA A 32 -5.74 3.77 -0.39
N VAL A 33 -6.59 3.36 -1.34
CA VAL A 33 -6.97 4.12 -2.53
C VAL A 33 -8.35 4.75 -2.34
N LEU A 34 -9.32 3.98 -1.81
CA LEU A 34 -10.71 4.41 -1.64
C LEU A 34 -10.85 5.50 -0.58
N LEU A 35 -10.26 5.34 0.61
CA LEU A 35 -10.40 6.30 1.72
C LEU A 35 -9.94 7.73 1.35
N PRO A 36 -8.76 7.96 0.76
CA PRO A 36 -8.33 9.31 0.40
C PRO A 36 -9.13 9.92 -0.76
N LEU A 37 -9.71 9.10 -1.64
CA LEU A 37 -10.42 9.58 -2.84
C LEU A 37 -11.94 9.74 -2.62
N GLU A 38 -12.58 8.84 -1.87
CA GLU A 38 -14.02 8.89 -1.59
C GLU A 38 -14.36 9.67 -0.32
N ALA A 39 -13.57 9.50 0.75
CA ALA A 39 -13.83 10.15 2.03
C ALA A 39 -13.06 11.48 2.20
N GLY A 40 -12.27 11.89 1.20
CA GLY A 40 -11.46 13.12 1.24
C GLY A 40 -10.39 13.12 2.34
N LEU A 41 -10.04 11.94 2.87
CA LEU A 41 -9.10 11.79 3.96
C LEU A 41 -7.67 12.10 3.50
N THR A 42 -6.88 12.71 4.39
CA THR A 42 -5.45 12.83 4.14
C THR A 42 -4.77 11.45 4.22
N LEU A 43 -3.57 11.34 3.66
CA LEU A 43 -2.80 10.09 3.72
C LEU A 43 -2.46 9.70 5.17
N GLU A 44 -2.29 10.68 6.05
CA GLU A 44 -2.00 10.48 7.48
C GLU A 44 -3.24 9.97 8.23
N GLN A 45 -4.41 10.55 7.96
CA GLN A 45 -5.67 10.07 8.52
C GLN A 45 -5.99 8.66 8.03
N THR A 46 -5.77 8.39 6.74
CA THR A 46 -5.92 7.04 6.17
C THR A 46 -4.99 6.05 6.85
N ALA A 47 -3.73 6.44 7.10
CA ALA A 47 -2.77 5.61 7.79
C ALA A 47 -3.20 5.31 9.24
N ALA A 48 -3.75 6.30 9.95
CA ALA A 48 -4.30 6.11 11.30
C ALA A 48 -5.47 5.12 11.30
N VAL A 49 -6.42 5.23 10.36
CA VAL A 49 -7.55 4.29 10.20
C VAL A 49 -7.07 2.86 9.92
N LEU A 50 -6.01 2.72 9.12
CA LEU A 50 -5.43 1.42 8.78
C LEU A 50 -4.48 0.87 9.87
N GLY A 51 -4.17 1.65 10.91
CA GLY A 51 -3.19 1.30 11.94
C GLY A 51 -1.77 1.15 11.37
N ARG A 52 -1.39 2.02 10.44
CA ARG A 52 -0.11 1.99 9.71
C ARG A 52 0.56 3.36 9.68
N THR A 53 1.81 3.38 9.25
CA THR A 53 2.52 4.63 8.99
C THR A 53 2.08 5.24 7.66
N ARG A 54 2.27 6.56 7.53
CA ARG A 54 2.01 7.31 6.29
C ARG A 54 2.77 6.71 5.11
N GLU A 55 4.04 6.34 5.31
CA GLU A 55 4.91 5.77 4.27
C GLU A 55 4.43 4.39 3.83
N ALA A 56 4.03 3.52 4.77
CA ALA A 56 3.50 2.21 4.46
C ALA A 56 2.19 2.30 3.65
N THR A 57 1.34 3.27 3.99
CA THR A 57 0.09 3.55 3.27
C THR A 57 0.37 4.11 1.87
N CYS A 58 1.36 5.00 1.74
CA CYS A 58 1.81 5.51 0.44
C CYS A 58 2.27 4.37 -0.47
N ARG A 59 3.10 3.46 0.08
CA ARG A 59 3.62 2.30 -0.65
C ARG A 59 2.51 1.35 -1.09
N LEU A 60 1.56 1.03 -0.21
CA LEU A 60 0.38 0.22 -0.55
C LEU A 60 -0.40 0.81 -1.73
N ARG A 61 -0.55 2.14 -1.74
CA ARG A 61 -1.26 2.81 -2.82
C ARG A 61 -0.48 2.79 -4.15
N MET A 62 0.83 3.03 -4.10
CA MET A 62 1.68 2.93 -5.29
C MET A 62 1.73 1.50 -5.84
N ASP A 63 1.83 0.49 -4.98
CA ASP A 63 1.79 -0.91 -5.38
C ASP A 63 0.46 -1.24 -6.09
N PHE A 64 -0.66 -0.72 -5.59
CA PHE A 64 -1.96 -0.89 -6.24
C PHE A 64 -2.00 -0.22 -7.62
N ILE A 65 -1.60 1.05 -7.72
CA ILE A 65 -1.59 1.80 -8.98
C ILE A 65 -0.68 1.13 -10.01
N ASN A 66 0.53 0.74 -9.63
CA ASN A 66 1.46 0.04 -10.51
C ASN A 66 0.90 -1.32 -10.99
N ALA A 67 0.20 -2.05 -10.12
CA ALA A 67 -0.46 -3.29 -10.50
C ALA A 67 -1.59 -3.07 -11.53
N GLN A 68 -2.36 -1.98 -11.39
CA GLN A 68 -3.42 -1.63 -12.34
C GLN A 68 -2.87 -1.14 -13.68
N GLU A 69 -1.77 -0.39 -13.68
CA GLU A 69 -1.13 0.10 -14.90
C GLU A 69 -0.30 -0.99 -15.62
N GLY A 70 -0.34 -2.25 -15.16
CA GLY A 70 0.46 -3.34 -15.71
C GLY A 70 1.97 -3.15 -15.53
N ARG A 71 2.39 -2.13 -14.75
CA ARG A 71 3.79 -1.85 -14.39
C ARG A 71 4.30 -2.79 -13.30
N THR A 72 3.54 -3.82 -12.94
CA THR A 72 4.04 -5.00 -12.25
C THR A 72 5.06 -5.74 -13.13
N GLU A 73 6.25 -5.17 -13.28
CA GLU A 73 7.44 -5.99 -13.17
C GLU A 73 7.25 -6.79 -11.88
N ARG A 74 7.26 -8.13 -12.00
CA ARG A 74 7.12 -9.10 -10.90
C ARG A 74 7.55 -8.45 -9.60
N LEU A 75 6.73 -8.59 -8.55
CA LEU A 75 7.16 -8.40 -7.17
C LEU A 75 8.49 -9.15 -6.99
N ARG A 76 9.62 -8.48 -7.28
CA ARG A 76 10.89 -8.87 -6.70
C ARG A 76 10.56 -8.77 -5.23
N PRO A 77 10.68 -9.86 -4.45
CA PRO A 77 10.68 -9.71 -3.01
C PRO A 77 11.64 -8.56 -2.76
N VAL A 78 11.22 -7.54 -2.00
CA VAL A 78 12.13 -6.44 -1.67
C VAL A 78 13.38 -7.16 -1.17
N SER A 79 14.47 -7.04 -1.92
CA SER A 79 15.69 -7.75 -1.56
C SER A 79 15.96 -7.32 -0.14
N THR A 80 16.06 -8.34 0.69
CA THR A 80 15.97 -8.31 2.13
C THR A 80 17.18 -7.65 2.75
N ALA A 81 17.80 -6.63 2.14
CA ALA A 81 18.97 -5.99 2.71
C ALA A 81 18.74 -5.49 4.15
N ARG A 82 17.49 -5.14 4.52
CA ARG A 82 17.12 -4.79 5.90
C ARG A 82 16.75 -6.00 6.77
N ALA A 83 16.15 -7.05 6.22
CA ALA A 83 15.77 -8.25 6.97
C ALA A 83 16.97 -9.21 7.17
N GLU A 84 17.82 -9.37 6.14
CA GLU A 84 19.12 -10.06 6.19
C GLU A 84 20.07 -9.38 7.18
N ARG A 85 20.10 -8.04 7.25
CA ARG A 85 20.89 -7.33 8.27
C ARG A 85 20.42 -7.63 9.70
N HIS A 86 19.10 -7.71 9.91
CA HIS A 86 18.55 -8.00 11.24
C HIS A 86 18.79 -9.46 11.65
N GLN A 87 18.76 -10.39 10.69
CA GLN A 87 19.09 -11.80 10.91
C GLN A 87 20.60 -12.02 11.13
N ALA A 88 21.45 -11.30 10.39
CA ALA A 88 22.90 -11.34 10.56
C ALA A 88 23.36 -10.72 11.90
N GLN A 89 22.68 -9.70 12.40
CA GLN A 89 22.95 -9.13 13.73
C GLN A 89 22.52 -10.06 14.86
N ALA A 90 21.43 -10.82 14.70
CA ALA A 90 21.00 -11.82 15.68
C ALA A 90 21.95 -13.04 15.74
N ALA A 91 22.55 -13.42 14.60
CA ALA A 91 23.48 -14.55 14.52
C ALA A 91 24.93 -14.23 14.95
N ALA A 92 25.24 -12.96 15.25
CA ALA A 92 26.58 -12.52 15.71
C ALA A 92 26.66 -12.31 17.23
N LEU A 93 25.60 -12.68 17.96
CA LEU A 93 25.47 -12.55 19.42
C LEU A 93 25.31 -13.90 20.12
N ASP A 94 25.52 -15.01 19.41
CA ASP A 94 25.62 -16.39 19.92
C ASP A 94 27.07 -16.87 19.74
#